data_AF-A0A0R3R7U8-F1
#
_entry.id   AF-A0A0R3R7U8-F1
#
_cell.length_a   1.000
_cell.length_b   1.000
_cell.length_c   1.000
_cell.angle_alpha   90.00
_cell.angle_beta   90.00
_cell.angle_gamma   90.00
#
_symmetry.space_group_name_H-M   'P 1'
#
loop_
_entity.id
_entity.type
_entity.pdbx_description
1 polymer ?
#
loop_
_entity_poly.entity_id
_entity_poly.type
_entity_poly.pdbx_seq_one_letter_code
_entity_poly.pdbx_strand_id
1 'polypeptide(L)'
;AFISQECGSSDDSVPNEHVLQNVFERFGTVRCVDIPVCDPYRRKMSSKISGIRTTGFSFGQEVLFEGYVQFVEYISFVRAMDFLRNKKLVKKMPDDRIFEAAIKVDFDKSKHLSNKNIHKRYVERERLKELEKQKISEECQEREKGEGNKTNTRKEYVDRRPQREEKHNRKRNQKRQLKKEHQLNEMIAEEGRKLVIAQRKLESRRLLSTLFWRIEAKLRKKDSRMKMSPRNLEEDLQSELETKLRQALLREQEQRLRKRIEAKMMLGKSDVTNSGGRRD
;
A
#
# COMPACT_ATOMS: atom_id res chain seq x y z
N ALA A 1 -54.52 -37.12 34.10
CA ALA A 1 -53.42 -36.26 34.56
C ALA A 1 -52.58 -35.87 33.35
N PHE A 2 -52.56 -34.60 32.97
CA PHE A 2 -51.66 -34.09 31.94
C PHE A 2 -50.37 -33.71 32.62
N ILE A 3 -49.29 -34.46 32.34
CA ILE A 3 -47.97 -34.19 32.89
C ILE A 3 -47.39 -33.00 32.15
N SER A 4 -47.09 -31.97 32.93
CA SER A 4 -46.38 -30.76 32.55
C SER A 4 -45.02 -31.08 31.96
N GLN A 5 -44.74 -30.57 30.77
CA GLN A 5 -43.37 -30.36 30.30
C GLN A 5 -43.20 -28.86 30.14
N GLU A 6 -42.47 -28.26 31.08
CA GLU A 6 -41.97 -26.90 30.95
C GLU A 6 -40.98 -26.84 29.78
N CYS A 7 -41.17 -25.88 28.89
CA CYS A 7 -40.07 -25.32 28.11
C CYS A 7 -40.47 -23.92 27.70
N GLY A 8 -39.75 -22.94 28.24
CA GLY A 8 -39.59 -21.64 27.61
C GLY A 8 -38.26 -21.65 26.87
N SER A 9 -38.33 -21.60 25.54
CA SER A 9 -37.19 -21.21 24.70
C SER A 9 -37.75 -20.60 23.42
N SER A 10 -37.01 -19.68 22.80
CA SER A 10 -37.44 -18.91 21.62
C SER A 10 -37.74 -19.71 20.34
N ASP A 11 -37.87 -21.04 20.43
CA ASP A 11 -38.33 -21.98 19.40
C ASP A 11 -39.80 -22.43 19.57
N ASP A 12 -40.53 -21.90 20.57
CA ASP A 12 -41.92 -22.29 20.91
C ASP A 12 -42.99 -22.01 19.82
N SER A 13 -42.59 -21.45 18.68
CA SER A 13 -43.51 -21.12 17.57
C SER A 13 -43.74 -22.27 16.58
N VAL A 14 -42.86 -23.27 16.55
CA VAL A 14 -42.93 -24.38 15.59
C VAL A 14 -43.64 -25.58 16.23
N PRO A 15 -44.68 -26.15 15.61
CA PRO A 15 -45.36 -27.32 16.15
C PRO A 15 -44.43 -28.55 16.19
N ASN A 16 -44.60 -29.39 17.22
CA ASN A 16 -43.78 -30.60 17.41
C ASN A 16 -44.51 -31.85 16.91
N GLU A 17 -43.88 -32.57 15.99
CA GLU A 17 -44.42 -33.80 15.40
C GLU A 17 -44.63 -34.92 16.42
N HIS A 18 -43.74 -35.07 17.39
CA HIS A 18 -43.85 -36.10 18.43
C HIS A 18 -45.05 -35.87 19.35
N VAL A 19 -45.34 -34.60 19.67
CA VAL A 19 -46.53 -34.26 20.46
C VAL A 19 -47.79 -34.62 19.69
N LEU A 20 -47.83 -34.33 18.38
CA LEU A 20 -48.94 -34.70 17.52
C LEU A 20 -49.10 -36.23 17.45
N GLN A 21 -48.01 -36.96 17.28
CA GLN A 21 -48.03 -38.43 17.30
C GLN A 21 -48.60 -38.97 18.62
N ASN A 22 -48.05 -38.56 19.76
CA ASN A 22 -48.47 -39.03 21.09
C ASN A 22 -49.95 -38.75 21.39
N VAL A 23 -50.47 -37.61 20.92
CA VAL A 23 -51.89 -37.26 21.08
C VAL A 23 -52.76 -38.22 20.27
N PHE A 24 -52.37 -38.54 19.03
CA PHE A 24 -53.16 -39.37 18.14
C PHE A 24 -53.01 -40.88 18.41
N GLU A 25 -51.91 -41.30 19.03
CA GLU A 25 -51.70 -42.68 19.48
C GLU A 25 -52.77 -43.15 20.49
N ARG A 26 -53.45 -42.21 21.16
CA ARG A 26 -54.61 -42.52 22.03
C ARG A 26 -55.79 -43.15 21.29
N PHE A 27 -55.90 -42.94 19.97
CA PHE A 27 -56.96 -43.51 19.14
C PHE A 27 -56.53 -44.82 18.44
N GLY A 28 -55.22 -45.09 18.39
CA GLY A 28 -54.62 -46.32 17.87
C GLY A 28 -53.23 -46.08 17.28
N THR A 29 -52.59 -47.15 16.79
CA THR A 29 -51.20 -47.10 16.30
C THR A 29 -51.05 -46.17 15.10
N VAL A 30 -50.19 -45.17 15.24
CA VAL A 30 -49.85 -44.21 14.20
C VAL A 30 -48.70 -44.76 13.35
N ARG A 31 -48.86 -44.74 12.03
CA ARG A 31 -47.86 -45.18 11.05
C ARG A 31 -46.87 -44.07 10.73
N CYS A 32 -47.38 -42.89 10.42
CA CYS A 32 -46.58 -41.72 10.13
C CYS A 32 -47.39 -40.44 10.40
N VAL A 33 -46.64 -39.41 10.75
CA VAL A 33 -47.13 -38.05 10.90
C VAL A 33 -46.34 -37.18 9.93
N ASP A 34 -46.88 -36.04 9.55
CA ASP A 34 -46.12 -35.00 8.86
C ASP A 34 -46.73 -33.63 9.11
N ILE A 35 -45.88 -32.66 9.43
CA ILE A 35 -46.26 -31.26 9.60
C ILE A 35 -45.49 -30.43 8.56
N PRO A 36 -46.13 -29.98 7.46
CA PRO A 36 -45.44 -29.28 6.38
C PRO A 36 -44.70 -28.00 6.80
N VAL A 37 -45.17 -27.31 7.85
CA VAL A 37 -44.55 -26.06 8.33
C VAL A 37 -43.18 -26.32 8.98
N CYS A 38 -42.94 -27.54 9.50
CA CYS A 38 -41.68 -27.90 10.16
C CYS A 38 -40.51 -28.09 9.18
N ASP A 39 -40.76 -28.25 7.88
CA ASP A 39 -39.71 -28.38 6.87
C ASP A 39 -39.46 -27.03 6.15
N PRO A 40 -38.29 -26.40 6.35
CA PRO A 40 -37.98 -25.10 5.74
C PRO A 40 -37.93 -25.15 4.20
N TYR A 41 -37.63 -26.32 3.61
CA TYR A 41 -37.57 -26.48 2.17
C TYR A 41 -38.96 -26.52 1.52
N ARG A 42 -40.02 -26.86 2.26
CA ARG A 42 -41.38 -26.91 1.70
C ARG A 42 -41.90 -25.57 1.26
N ARG A 43 -41.47 -24.48 1.90
CA ARG A 43 -41.79 -23.11 1.47
C ARG A 43 -41.13 -22.74 0.15
N LYS A 44 -40.00 -23.39 -0.19
CA LYS A 44 -39.27 -23.19 -1.46
C LYS A 44 -39.76 -24.13 -2.58
N MET A 45 -40.53 -25.16 -2.25
CA MET A 45 -41.12 -26.10 -3.23
C MET A 45 -42.39 -25.53 -3.89
N SER A 46 -42.78 -26.08 -5.03
CA SER A 46 -44.07 -25.75 -5.65
C SER A 46 -45.26 -26.15 -4.76
N SER A 47 -46.36 -25.40 -4.82
CA SER A 47 -47.56 -25.64 -3.99
C SER A 47 -48.14 -27.05 -4.15
N LYS A 48 -47.96 -27.68 -5.32
CA LYS A 48 -48.42 -29.06 -5.58
C LYS A 48 -47.63 -30.12 -4.80
N ILE A 49 -46.38 -29.84 -4.47
CA ILE A 49 -45.44 -30.80 -3.86
C ILE A 49 -45.26 -30.48 -2.37
N SER A 50 -45.19 -29.20 -2.03
CA SER A 50 -44.99 -28.68 -0.68
C SER A 50 -45.90 -29.32 0.37
N GLY A 51 -47.16 -29.58 0.00
CA GLY A 51 -48.17 -30.11 0.93
C GLY A 51 -48.68 -29.07 1.94
N ILE A 52 -48.19 -27.82 1.84
CA ILE A 52 -48.79 -26.65 2.49
C ILE A 52 -49.98 -26.24 1.64
N ARG A 53 -51.20 -26.28 2.18
CA ARG A 53 -52.35 -25.66 1.52
C ARG A 53 -52.37 -24.19 1.90
N THR A 54 -52.30 -23.32 0.90
CA THR A 54 -52.41 -21.87 1.08
C THR A 54 -53.88 -21.51 1.33
N THR A 55 -54.45 -21.93 2.46
CA THR A 55 -55.83 -21.62 2.86
C THR A 55 -55.95 -20.34 3.71
N GLY A 56 -54.87 -19.58 3.85
CA GLY A 56 -54.90 -18.23 4.42
C GLY A 56 -55.41 -17.23 3.38
N PHE A 57 -56.73 -17.04 3.30
CA PHE A 57 -57.32 -15.89 2.62
C PHE A 57 -57.25 -14.67 3.56
N SER A 58 -57.05 -13.48 3.00
CA SER A 58 -56.75 -12.19 3.65
C SER A 58 -57.83 -11.61 4.58
N PHE A 59 -58.82 -12.38 5.04
CA PHE A 59 -59.98 -11.87 5.79
C PHE A 59 -60.51 -12.86 6.86
N GLY A 60 -59.71 -13.17 7.89
CA GLY A 60 -60.29 -13.34 9.23
C GLY A 60 -60.04 -14.63 10.03
N GLN A 61 -59.30 -15.62 9.54
CA GLN A 61 -58.81 -16.71 10.41
C GLN A 61 -57.48 -17.27 9.91
N GLU A 62 -56.41 -16.99 10.65
CA GLU A 62 -55.08 -17.49 10.37
C GLU A 62 -55.00 -18.97 10.75
N VAL A 63 -54.91 -19.85 9.74
CA VAL A 63 -54.61 -21.27 9.99
C VAL A 63 -53.16 -21.35 10.45
N LEU A 64 -52.95 -21.69 11.73
CA LEU A 64 -51.62 -21.72 12.34
C LEU A 64 -50.71 -22.76 11.66
N PHE A 65 -51.20 -23.98 11.51
CA PHE A 65 -50.50 -25.04 10.77
C PHE A 65 -51.47 -26.14 10.35
N GLU A 66 -51.04 -26.96 9.39
CA GLU A 66 -51.71 -28.20 9.01
C GLU A 66 -50.85 -29.39 9.45
N GLY A 67 -51.50 -30.47 9.90
CA GLY A 67 -50.84 -31.72 10.25
C GLY A 67 -51.54 -32.90 9.59
N TYR A 68 -50.76 -33.85 9.09
CA TYR A 68 -51.25 -35.08 8.48
C TYR A 68 -50.88 -36.25 9.37
N VAL A 69 -51.86 -37.11 9.66
CA VAL A 69 -51.67 -38.30 10.50
C VAL A 69 -52.21 -39.50 9.75
N GLN A 70 -51.41 -40.57 9.65
CA GLN A 70 -51.82 -41.84 9.10
C GLN A 70 -51.80 -42.92 10.17
N PHE A 71 -52.94 -43.58 10.38
CA PHE A 71 -53.05 -44.76 11.24
C PHE A 71 -52.65 -46.03 10.49
N VAL A 72 -52.22 -47.04 11.24
CA VAL A 72 -52.03 -48.41 10.72
C VAL A 72 -53.38 -49.04 10.40
N GLU A 73 -54.36 -48.88 11.28
CA GLU A 73 -55.70 -49.46 11.16
C GLU A 73 -56.75 -48.42 10.77
N TYR A 74 -57.72 -48.83 9.95
CA TYR A 74 -58.83 -47.97 9.56
C TYR A 74 -59.77 -47.64 10.73
N ILE A 75 -59.95 -48.55 11.69
CA ILE A 75 -60.83 -48.35 12.83
C ILE A 75 -60.32 -47.20 13.72
N SER A 76 -59.01 -47.10 13.92
CA SER A 76 -58.38 -45.98 14.66
C SER A 76 -58.62 -44.64 13.98
N PHE A 77 -58.57 -44.60 12.64
CA PHE A 77 -58.92 -43.41 11.87
C PHE A 77 -60.37 -42.98 12.10
N VAL A 78 -61.33 -43.90 12.02
CA VAL A 78 -62.76 -43.58 12.26
C VAL A 78 -62.97 -43.08 13.68
N ARG A 79 -62.39 -43.76 14.69
CA ARG A 79 -62.46 -43.33 16.10
C ARG A 79 -61.93 -41.91 16.30
N ALA A 80 -60.78 -41.57 15.71
CA ALA A 80 -60.21 -40.24 15.80
C ALA A 80 -61.08 -39.18 15.12
N MET A 81 -61.60 -39.48 13.92
CA MET A 81 -62.50 -38.58 13.18
C MET A 81 -63.78 -38.30 13.96
N ASP A 82 -64.42 -39.32 14.51
CA ASP A 82 -65.68 -39.17 15.26
C ASP A 82 -65.47 -38.43 16.57
N PHE A 83 -64.35 -38.67 17.25
CA PHE A 83 -64.03 -38.00 18.52
C PHE A 83 -63.69 -36.52 18.34
N LEU A 84 -62.86 -36.19 17.33
CA LEU A 84 -62.35 -34.83 17.13
C LEU A 84 -63.29 -33.93 16.31
N ARG A 85 -64.25 -34.50 15.58
CA ARG A 85 -65.23 -33.72 14.83
C ARG A 85 -66.03 -32.82 15.78
N ASN A 86 -66.15 -31.55 15.42
CA ASN A 86 -66.83 -30.51 16.21
C ASN A 86 -66.26 -30.30 17.62
N LYS A 87 -64.98 -30.66 17.84
CA LYS A 87 -64.25 -30.31 19.07
C LYS A 87 -63.37 -29.09 18.86
N LYS A 88 -62.95 -28.52 19.99
CA LYS A 88 -61.99 -27.41 20.04
C LYS A 88 -60.89 -27.76 21.02
N LEU A 89 -59.69 -27.28 20.75
CA LEU A 89 -58.55 -27.43 21.64
C LEU A 89 -58.61 -26.36 22.71
N VAL A 90 -58.31 -26.76 23.93
CA VAL A 90 -58.30 -25.85 25.08
C VAL A 90 -56.97 -26.02 25.80
N LYS A 91 -56.26 -24.92 26.02
CA LYS A 91 -55.04 -24.87 26.83
C LYS A 91 -55.29 -24.03 28.07
N LYS A 92 -55.13 -24.65 29.24
CA LYS A 92 -55.12 -23.96 30.53
C LYS A 92 -53.71 -23.42 30.79
N MET A 93 -53.60 -22.11 30.98
CA MET A 93 -52.34 -21.46 31.32
C MET A 93 -52.08 -21.51 32.83
N PRO A 94 -50.82 -21.28 33.26
CA PRO A 94 -50.48 -21.21 34.68
C PRO A 94 -51.29 -20.14 35.43
N ASP A 95 -51.64 -19.05 34.75
CA ASP A 95 -52.41 -17.92 35.29
C ASP A 95 -53.93 -18.16 35.34
N ASP A 96 -54.37 -19.42 35.31
CA ASP A 96 -55.79 -19.85 35.18
C ASP A 96 -56.55 -19.33 33.94
N ARG A 97 -55.86 -18.65 33.01
CA ARG A 97 -56.44 -18.25 31.72
C ARG A 97 -56.66 -19.46 30.82
N ILE A 98 -57.75 -19.44 30.07
CA ILE A 98 -58.12 -20.51 29.14
C ILE A 98 -58.01 -19.98 27.71
N PHE A 99 -57.20 -20.64 26.89
CA PHE A 99 -57.12 -20.36 25.45
C PHE A 99 -57.84 -21.47 24.68
N GLU A 100 -58.73 -21.06 23.78
CA GLU A 100 -59.51 -21.94 22.93
C GLU A 100 -59.06 -21.78 21.47
N ALA A 101 -58.83 -22.90 20.79
CA ALA A 101 -58.47 -22.93 19.38
C ALA A 101 -59.42 -23.90 18.64
N ALA A 102 -59.97 -23.43 17.53
CA ALA A 102 -60.76 -24.29 16.65
C ALA A 102 -59.84 -25.26 15.90
N ILE A 103 -60.25 -26.52 15.80
CA ILE A 103 -59.59 -27.50 14.95
C ILE A 103 -60.55 -27.96 13.85
N LYS A 104 -60.01 -28.10 12.65
CA LYS A 104 -60.72 -28.70 11.52
C LYS A 104 -60.09 -30.05 11.22
N VAL A 105 -60.90 -31.10 11.25
CA VAL A 105 -60.45 -32.47 10.99
C VAL A 105 -61.22 -33.02 9.80
N ASP A 106 -60.51 -33.26 8.71
CA ASP A 106 -61.05 -33.72 7.42
C ASP A 106 -60.27 -34.93 6.91
N PHE A 107 -60.90 -35.75 6.07
CA PHE A 107 -60.21 -36.82 5.35
C PHE A 107 -59.27 -36.25 4.28
N ASP A 108 -58.05 -36.77 4.23
CA ASP A 108 -57.05 -36.30 3.26
C ASP A 108 -57.32 -36.81 1.83
N LYS A 109 -57.82 -35.90 0.99
CA LYS A 109 -58.02 -36.15 -0.45
C LYS A 109 -56.75 -35.99 -1.29
N SER A 110 -55.70 -35.32 -0.80
CA SER A 110 -54.47 -35.10 -1.59
C SER A 110 -53.51 -36.29 -1.54
N LYS A 111 -53.77 -37.27 -0.67
CA LYS A 111 -52.90 -38.44 -0.45
C LYS A 111 -51.50 -37.99 -0.05
N HIS A 112 -51.42 -37.02 0.84
CA HIS A 112 -50.22 -36.35 1.30
C HIS A 112 -49.16 -37.32 1.83
N LEU A 113 -49.58 -38.32 2.61
CA LEU A 113 -48.72 -39.36 3.18
C LEU A 113 -48.55 -40.58 2.25
N SER A 114 -48.97 -40.50 0.98
CA SER A 114 -48.68 -41.56 0.01
C SER A 114 -47.19 -41.59 -0.32
N ASN A 115 -46.63 -42.81 -0.44
CA ASN A 115 -45.24 -43.05 -0.87
C ASN A 115 -44.85 -42.23 -2.11
N LYS A 116 -45.76 -42.07 -3.08
CA LYS A 116 -45.51 -41.28 -4.30
C LYS A 116 -45.25 -39.80 -3.98
N ASN A 117 -46.03 -39.20 -3.09
CA ASN A 117 -45.89 -37.79 -2.73
C ASN A 117 -44.73 -37.56 -1.76
N ILE A 118 -44.51 -38.47 -0.83
CA ILE A 118 -43.33 -38.46 0.05
C ILE A 118 -42.05 -38.50 -0.79
N HIS A 119 -41.98 -39.42 -1.77
CA HIS A 119 -40.81 -39.52 -2.65
C HIS A 119 -40.60 -38.27 -3.51
N LYS A 120 -41.66 -37.69 -4.09
CA LYS A 120 -41.56 -36.41 -4.82
C LYS A 120 -41.01 -35.28 -3.95
N ARG A 121 -41.48 -35.17 -2.71
CA ARG A 121 -40.95 -34.18 -1.74
C ARG A 121 -39.49 -34.43 -1.41
N TYR A 122 -39.10 -35.69 -1.23
CA TYR A 122 -37.71 -36.05 -0.97
C TYR A 122 -36.80 -35.63 -2.13
N VAL A 123 -37.16 -35.97 -3.37
CA VAL A 123 -36.37 -35.60 -4.57
C VAL A 123 -36.23 -34.08 -4.72
N GLU A 124 -37.32 -33.33 -4.59
CA GLU A 124 -37.27 -31.86 -4.64
C GLU A 124 -36.46 -31.27 -3.49
N ARG A 125 -36.52 -31.86 -2.29
CA ARG A 125 -35.71 -31.43 -1.14
C ARG A 125 -34.22 -31.60 -1.44
N GLU A 126 -33.80 -32.74 -1.96
CA GLU A 126 -32.40 -32.99 -2.28
C GLU A 126 -31.90 -32.05 -3.39
N ARG A 127 -32.71 -31.82 -4.43
CA ARG A 127 -32.41 -30.83 -5.48
C ARG A 127 -32.21 -29.42 -4.92
N LEU A 128 -33.05 -28.99 -3.98
CA LEU A 128 -32.93 -27.66 -3.34
C LEU A 128 -31.67 -27.56 -2.46
N LYS A 129 -31.32 -28.62 -1.74
CA LYS A 129 -30.08 -28.67 -0.94
C LYS A 129 -28.83 -28.60 -1.82
N GLU A 130 -28.81 -29.31 -2.94
CA GLU A 130 -27.70 -29.28 -3.89
C GLU A 130 -27.50 -27.87 -4.46
N LEU A 131 -28.59 -27.19 -4.84
CA LEU A 131 -28.53 -25.83 -5.35
C LEU A 131 -28.04 -24.83 -4.28
N GLU A 132 -28.47 -24.99 -3.04
CA GLU A 132 -28.00 -24.19 -1.90
C GLU A 132 -26.50 -24.40 -1.66
N LYS A 133 -26.04 -25.65 -1.70
CA LYS A 133 -24.62 -26.00 -1.56
C LYS A 133 -23.78 -25.44 -2.71
N GLN A 134 -24.27 -25.47 -3.94
CA GLN A 134 -23.59 -24.88 -5.10
C GLN A 134 -23.44 -23.37 -4.94
N LYS A 135 -24.50 -22.66 -4.56
CA LYS A 135 -24.45 -21.21 -4.30
C LYS A 135 -23.45 -20.84 -3.22
N ILE A 136 -23.45 -21.59 -2.10
CA ILE A 136 -22.49 -21.37 -1.02
C ILE A 136 -21.05 -21.62 -1.51
N SER A 137 -20.84 -22.67 -2.31
CA SER A 137 -19.51 -22.97 -2.87
C SER A 137 -19.02 -21.90 -3.84
N GLU A 138 -19.90 -21.40 -4.72
CA GLU A 138 -19.59 -20.32 -5.66
C GLU A 138 -19.26 -19.03 -4.90
N GLU A 139 -20.05 -18.67 -3.90
CA GLU A 139 -19.81 -17.50 -3.05
C GLU A 139 -18.49 -17.61 -2.28
N CYS A 140 -18.16 -18.78 -1.72
CA CYS A 140 -16.87 -19.03 -1.11
C CYS A 140 -15.71 -18.85 -2.11
N GLN A 141 -15.85 -19.38 -3.33
CA GLN A 141 -14.82 -19.26 -4.36
C GLN A 141 -14.63 -17.82 -4.83
N GLU A 142 -15.70 -17.03 -4.94
CA GLU A 142 -15.63 -15.61 -5.28
C GLU A 142 -14.93 -14.80 -4.18
N ARG A 143 -15.24 -15.09 -2.90
CA ARG A 143 -14.56 -14.46 -1.75
C ARG A 143 -13.07 -14.78 -1.76
N GLU A 144 -12.67 -16.03 -1.98
CA GLU A 144 -11.26 -16.43 -2.08
C GLU A 144 -10.53 -15.74 -3.25
N LYS A 145 -11.14 -15.66 -4.44
CA LYS A 145 -10.57 -14.93 -5.58
C LYS A 145 -10.43 -13.43 -5.28
N GLY A 146 -11.41 -12.84 -4.59
CA GLY A 146 -11.37 -11.43 -4.17
C GLY A 146 -10.22 -11.15 -3.20
N GLU A 147 -9.99 -12.02 -2.22
CA GLU A 147 -8.88 -11.93 -1.28
C GLU A 147 -7.52 -12.21 -1.94
N GLY A 148 -7.46 -13.20 -2.84
CA GLY A 148 -6.30 -13.50 -3.67
C GLY A 148 -5.87 -12.30 -4.53
N ASN A 149 -6.83 -11.62 -5.18
CA ASN A 149 -6.55 -10.44 -5.99
C ASN A 149 -6.07 -9.24 -5.16
N LYS A 150 -6.64 -9.02 -3.97
CA LYS A 150 -6.17 -7.96 -3.05
C LYS A 150 -4.76 -8.23 -2.56
N THR A 151 -4.44 -9.48 -2.20
CA THR A 151 -3.10 -9.88 -1.77
C THR A 151 -2.08 -9.81 -2.90
N ASN A 152 -2.43 -10.24 -4.12
CA ASN A 152 -1.56 -10.10 -5.29
C ASN A 152 -1.28 -8.63 -5.64
N THR A 153 -2.32 -7.79 -5.66
CA THR A 153 -2.15 -6.34 -5.91
C THR A 153 -1.22 -5.71 -4.86
N ARG A 154 -1.35 -6.13 -3.59
CA ARG A 154 -0.46 -5.65 -2.51
C ARG A 154 0.98 -6.12 -2.69
N LYS A 155 1.20 -7.38 -3.07
CA LYS A 155 2.53 -7.94 -3.37
C LYS A 155 3.17 -7.22 -4.57
N GLU A 156 2.43 -7.05 -5.66
CA GLU A 156 2.93 -6.34 -6.85
C GLU A 156 3.27 -4.88 -6.55
N TYR A 157 2.48 -4.21 -5.71
CA TYR A 157 2.78 -2.83 -5.28
C TYR A 157 4.05 -2.76 -4.42
N VAL A 158 4.29 -3.75 -3.55
CA VAL A 158 5.51 -3.86 -2.74
C VAL A 158 6.73 -4.16 -3.62
N ASP A 159 6.64 -5.09 -4.57
CA ASP A 159 7.74 -5.46 -5.47
C ASP A 159 8.11 -4.35 -6.48
N ARG A 160 7.15 -3.51 -6.87
CA ARG A 160 7.40 -2.37 -7.79
C ARG A 160 8.14 -1.19 -7.14
N ARG A 161 8.16 -1.08 -5.81
CA ARG A 161 8.88 0.00 -5.10
C ARG A 161 10.41 -0.09 -5.27
N PRO A 162 11.08 -1.22 -4.95
CA PRO A 162 12.53 -1.32 -5.08
C PRO A 162 13.00 -1.16 -6.53
N GLN A 163 12.26 -1.67 -7.53
CA GLN A 163 12.62 -1.52 -8.94
C GLN A 163 12.63 -0.05 -9.41
N ARG A 164 11.69 0.78 -8.91
CA ARG A 164 11.65 2.22 -9.23
C ARG A 164 12.80 2.98 -8.59
N GLU A 165 13.12 2.62 -7.35
CA GLU A 165 14.20 3.23 -6.57
C GLU A 165 15.57 2.87 -7.15
N GLU A 166 15.78 1.61 -7.52
CA GLU A 166 16.99 1.13 -8.18
C GLU A 166 17.21 1.81 -9.55
N LYS A 167 16.15 1.98 -10.35
CA LYS A 167 16.22 2.69 -11.63
C LYS A 167 16.64 4.15 -11.45
N HIS A 168 16.15 4.83 -10.42
CA HIS A 168 16.54 6.21 -10.13
C HIS A 168 18.00 6.30 -9.65
N ASN A 169 18.42 5.39 -8.77
CA ASN A 169 19.80 5.30 -8.31
C ASN A 169 20.78 4.99 -9.44
N ARG A 170 20.45 4.07 -10.35
CA ARG A 170 21.25 3.76 -11.54
C ARG A 170 21.46 5.01 -12.42
N LYS A 171 20.39 5.75 -12.72
CA LYS A 171 20.48 7.00 -13.51
C LYS A 171 21.33 8.07 -12.81
N ARG A 172 21.20 8.21 -11.48
CA ARG A 172 21.99 9.16 -10.69
C ARG A 172 23.47 8.78 -10.70
N ASN A 173 23.79 7.49 -10.58
CA ASN A 173 25.16 7.00 -10.62
C ASN A 173 25.80 7.16 -12.00
N GLN A 174 25.09 6.86 -13.08
CA GLN A 174 25.58 7.11 -14.45
C GLN A 174 25.88 8.60 -14.68
N LYS A 175 24.98 9.51 -14.27
CA LYS A 175 25.25 10.95 -14.36
C LYS A 175 26.48 11.37 -13.55
N ARG A 176 26.73 10.76 -12.39
CA ARG A 176 27.93 11.03 -11.59
C ARG A 176 29.19 10.50 -12.27
N GLN A 177 29.14 9.32 -12.89
CA GLN A 177 30.25 8.75 -13.64
C GLN A 177 30.62 9.62 -14.84
N LEU A 178 29.64 9.99 -15.67
CA LEU A 178 29.87 10.87 -16.83
C LEU A 178 30.49 12.22 -16.43
N LYS A 179 30.06 12.81 -15.30
CA LYS A 179 30.67 14.05 -14.78
C LYS A 179 32.13 13.86 -14.37
N LYS A 180 32.45 12.73 -13.72
CA LYS A 180 33.83 12.40 -13.33
C LYS A 180 34.71 12.16 -14.55
N GLU A 181 34.19 11.44 -15.55
CA GLU A 181 34.89 11.20 -16.82
C GLU A 181 35.17 12.50 -17.56
N HIS A 182 34.20 13.42 -17.61
CA HIS A 182 34.41 14.74 -18.21
C HIS A 182 35.52 15.54 -17.50
N GLN A 183 35.49 15.57 -16.16
CA GLN A 183 36.53 16.25 -15.37
C GLN A 183 37.91 15.62 -15.59
N LEU A 184 37.97 14.29 -15.64
CA LEU A 184 39.22 13.58 -15.90
C LEU A 184 39.76 13.88 -17.30
N ASN A 185 38.90 13.87 -18.32
CA ASN A 185 39.28 14.20 -19.69
C ASN A 185 39.79 15.63 -19.83
N GLU A 186 39.20 16.57 -19.09
CA GLU A 186 39.65 17.97 -19.05
C GLU A 186 41.05 18.08 -18.43
N MET A 187 41.29 17.40 -17.31
CA MET A 187 42.63 17.32 -16.69
C MET A 187 43.67 16.70 -17.64
N ILE A 188 43.33 15.58 -18.31
CA ILE A 188 44.20 14.94 -19.30
C ILE A 188 44.51 15.89 -20.45
N ALA A 189 43.52 16.65 -20.94
CA ALA A 189 43.72 17.61 -22.02
C ALA A 189 44.68 18.75 -21.61
N GLU A 190 44.56 19.26 -20.38
CA GLU A 190 45.47 20.26 -19.85
C GLU A 190 46.91 19.73 -19.69
N GLU A 191 47.06 18.53 -19.15
CA GLU A 191 48.36 17.86 -19.03
C GLU A 191 48.98 17.59 -20.40
N GLY A 192 48.17 17.15 -21.37
CA GLY A 192 48.60 16.99 -22.77
C GLY A 192 49.10 18.30 -23.39
N ARG A 193 48.42 19.42 -23.15
CA ARG A 193 48.88 20.76 -23.60
C ARG A 193 50.23 21.12 -22.99
N LYS A 194 50.41 20.89 -21.69
CA LYS A 194 51.68 21.13 -20.97
C LYS A 194 52.81 20.28 -21.56
N LEU A 195 52.55 19.01 -21.84
CA LEU A 195 53.49 18.08 -22.48
C LEU A 195 53.93 18.59 -23.86
N VAL A 196 52.99 19.00 -24.72
CA VAL A 196 53.32 19.53 -26.05
C VAL A 196 54.19 20.79 -25.96
N ILE A 197 53.90 21.70 -25.03
CA ILE A 197 54.72 22.90 -24.81
C ILE A 197 56.14 22.51 -24.36
N ALA A 198 56.25 21.57 -23.42
CA ALA A 198 57.54 21.08 -22.95
C ALA A 198 58.34 20.43 -24.09
N GLN A 199 57.70 19.64 -24.95
CA GLN A 199 58.32 19.05 -26.13
C GLN A 199 58.82 20.11 -27.11
N ARG A 200 58.01 21.11 -27.44
CA ARG A 200 58.43 22.23 -28.32
C ARG A 200 59.61 23.01 -27.73
N LYS A 201 59.63 23.24 -26.41
CA LYS A 201 60.76 23.88 -25.71
C LYS A 201 62.03 23.03 -25.75
N LEU A 202 61.89 21.71 -25.65
CA LEU A 202 63.00 20.78 -25.75
C LEU A 202 63.58 20.77 -27.17
N GLU A 203 62.72 20.72 -28.18
CA GLU A 203 63.09 20.78 -29.59
C GLU A 203 63.75 22.12 -29.94
N SER A 204 63.22 23.25 -29.45
CA SER A 204 63.84 24.56 -29.66
C SER A 204 65.20 24.66 -29.00
N ARG A 205 65.38 24.12 -27.78
CA ARG A 205 66.69 24.04 -27.13
C ARG A 205 67.67 23.21 -27.95
N ARG A 206 67.26 22.05 -28.47
CA ARG A 206 68.09 21.21 -29.34
C ARG A 206 68.51 21.97 -30.61
N LEU A 207 67.57 22.65 -31.26
CA LEU A 207 67.84 23.45 -32.46
C LEU A 207 68.81 24.59 -32.17
N LEU A 208 68.58 25.36 -31.10
CA LEU A 208 69.46 26.42 -30.65
C LEU A 208 70.86 25.90 -30.32
N SER A 209 70.97 24.76 -29.61
CA SER A 209 72.26 24.14 -29.33
C SER A 209 73.03 23.79 -30.61
N THR A 210 72.36 23.23 -31.63
CA THR A 210 73.01 22.95 -32.92
C THR A 210 73.44 24.22 -33.65
N LEU A 211 72.62 25.28 -33.60
CA LEU A 211 72.94 26.59 -34.19
C LEU A 211 74.13 27.24 -33.49
N PHE A 212 74.13 27.28 -32.15
CA PHE A 212 75.24 27.82 -31.36
C PHE A 212 76.52 27.03 -31.61
N TRP A 213 76.46 25.71 -31.67
CA TRP A 213 77.63 24.89 -32.03
C TRP A 213 78.17 25.26 -33.41
N ARG A 214 77.29 25.53 -34.39
CA ARG A 214 77.67 25.96 -35.74
C ARG A 214 78.24 27.38 -35.77
N ILE A 215 77.72 28.29 -34.94
CA ILE A 215 78.21 29.66 -34.77
C ILE A 215 79.58 29.64 -34.09
N GLU A 216 79.75 28.87 -33.00
CA GLU A 216 81.05 28.66 -32.34
C GLU A 216 82.08 28.07 -33.31
N ALA A 217 81.70 27.09 -34.13
CA ALA A 217 82.61 26.54 -35.14
C ALA A 217 83.04 27.60 -36.19
N LYS A 218 82.17 28.58 -36.49
CA LYS A 218 82.52 29.72 -37.37
C LYS A 218 83.33 30.79 -36.64
N LEU A 219 83.04 31.06 -35.36
CA LEU A 219 83.79 32.00 -34.53
C LEU A 219 85.20 31.47 -34.24
N ARG A 220 85.38 30.18 -33.93
CA ARG A 220 86.73 29.58 -33.78
C ARG A 220 87.57 29.67 -35.06
N LYS A 221 86.95 29.67 -36.25
CA LYS A 221 87.63 29.94 -37.54
C LYS A 221 87.98 31.44 -37.74
N LYS A 222 87.29 32.34 -37.03
CA LYS A 222 87.50 33.80 -37.08
C LYS A 222 88.44 34.29 -35.96
N ASP A 223 88.40 33.66 -34.79
CA ASP A 223 89.22 33.93 -33.60
C ASP A 223 90.65 33.37 -33.70
N SER A 224 90.95 32.52 -34.70
CA SER A 224 92.32 32.29 -35.14
C SER A 224 92.97 33.49 -35.84
N ARG A 225 92.28 34.65 -35.96
CA ARG A 225 92.82 35.88 -36.59
C ARG A 225 92.80 37.16 -35.74
N MET A 226 92.19 37.22 -34.56
CA MET A 226 92.24 38.45 -33.73
C MET A 226 92.22 38.12 -32.23
N LYS A 227 93.38 38.28 -31.58
CA LYS A 227 93.46 38.53 -30.13
C LYS A 227 93.06 40.00 -29.88
N MET A 228 92.25 40.29 -28.85
CA MET A 228 92.53 41.27 -27.78
C MET A 228 91.32 41.49 -26.82
N SER A 229 91.64 41.39 -25.53
CA SER A 229 91.03 41.81 -24.23
C SER A 229 89.71 42.62 -24.17
N PRO A 230 88.72 42.20 -23.34
CA PRO A 230 87.69 43.08 -22.78
C PRO A 230 87.92 43.26 -21.26
N ARG A 231 88.59 44.35 -20.85
CA ARG A 231 88.70 44.75 -19.43
C ARG A 231 87.98 46.05 -19.08
N ASN A 232 87.42 46.75 -20.06
CA ASN A 232 86.97 48.14 -19.87
C ASN A 232 85.45 48.32 -19.80
N LEU A 233 84.64 47.27 -19.96
CA LEU A 233 83.17 47.40 -19.98
C LEU A 233 82.51 47.10 -18.62
N GLU A 234 83.17 46.32 -17.75
CA GLU A 234 82.66 46.00 -16.42
C GLU A 234 82.81 47.17 -15.44
N GLU A 235 83.86 47.98 -15.58
CA GLU A 235 84.12 49.14 -14.71
C GLU A 235 83.11 50.29 -14.96
N ASP A 236 82.72 50.52 -16.21
CA ASP A 236 81.73 51.55 -16.56
C ASP A 236 80.32 51.21 -16.04
N LEU A 237 79.92 49.94 -16.10
CA LEU A 237 78.63 49.48 -15.56
C LEU A 237 78.57 49.59 -14.03
N GLN A 238 79.69 49.32 -13.35
CA GLN A 238 79.77 49.43 -11.89
C GLN A 238 79.68 50.89 -11.43
N SER A 239 80.32 51.82 -12.14
CA SER A 239 80.21 53.26 -11.87
C SER A 239 78.78 53.78 -12.05
N GLU A 240 78.08 53.34 -13.10
CA GLU A 240 76.70 53.74 -13.35
C GLU A 240 75.72 53.18 -12.29
N LEU A 241 75.98 51.98 -11.79
CA LEU A 241 75.17 51.39 -10.72
C LEU A 241 75.39 52.11 -9.38
N GLU A 242 76.64 52.45 -9.06
CA GLU A 242 77.02 53.15 -7.83
C GLU A 242 76.43 54.57 -7.79
N THR A 243 76.48 55.30 -8.90
CA THR A 243 75.88 56.65 -9.01
C THR A 243 74.36 56.62 -8.83
N LYS A 244 73.66 55.65 -9.41
CA LYS A 244 72.20 55.46 -9.22
C LYS A 244 71.85 55.12 -7.77
N LEU A 245 72.63 54.25 -7.12
CA LEU A 245 72.42 53.90 -5.71
C LEU A 245 72.61 55.12 -4.80
N ARG A 246 73.65 55.93 -5.05
CA ARG A 246 73.93 57.16 -4.27
C ARG A 246 72.80 58.19 -4.40
N GLN A 247 72.23 58.34 -5.60
CA GLN A 247 71.13 59.26 -5.86
C GLN A 247 69.81 58.83 -5.19
N ALA A 248 69.53 57.52 -5.13
CA ALA A 248 68.36 56.97 -4.43
C ALA A 248 68.45 57.19 -2.91
N LEU A 249 69.63 56.97 -2.32
CA LEU A 249 69.87 57.13 -0.89
C LEU A 249 69.70 58.60 -0.44
N LEU A 250 70.14 59.55 -1.27
CA LEU A 250 69.92 60.98 -1.02
C LEU A 250 68.44 61.36 -1.07
N ARG A 251 67.67 60.82 -2.04
CA ARG A 251 66.22 61.04 -2.09
C ARG A 251 65.49 60.47 -0.88
N GLU A 252 65.92 59.31 -0.37
CA GLU A 252 65.33 58.73 0.83
C GLU A 252 65.62 59.58 2.08
N GLN A 253 66.86 60.07 2.23
CA GLN A 253 67.25 61.00 3.29
C GLN A 253 66.42 62.29 3.23
N GLU A 254 66.23 62.87 2.03
CA GLU A 254 65.42 64.07 1.83
C GLU A 254 63.95 63.83 2.18
N GLN A 255 63.36 62.70 1.77
CA GLN A 255 61.99 62.34 2.14
C GLN A 255 61.83 62.11 3.65
N ARG A 256 62.82 61.49 4.30
CA ARG A 256 62.81 61.33 5.77
C ARG A 256 62.88 62.68 6.48
N LEU A 257 63.73 63.60 6.00
CA LEU A 257 63.80 64.97 6.52
C LEU A 257 62.48 65.72 6.32
N ARG A 258 61.88 65.66 5.13
CA ARG A 258 60.57 66.24 4.84
C ARG A 258 59.48 65.70 5.76
N LYS A 259 59.40 64.37 5.95
CA LYS A 259 58.47 63.75 6.91
C LYS A 259 58.72 64.18 8.36
N ARG A 260 59.99 64.36 8.77
CA ARG A 260 60.34 64.86 10.11
C ARG A 260 59.91 66.32 10.30
N ILE A 261 60.10 67.15 9.29
CA ILE A 261 59.65 68.55 9.29
C ILE A 261 58.12 68.61 9.30
N GLU A 262 57.46 67.81 8.49
CA GLU A 262 55.99 67.70 8.44
C GLU A 262 55.43 67.22 9.79
N ALA A 263 56.00 66.18 10.40
CA ALA A 263 55.62 65.71 11.73
C ALA A 263 55.81 66.80 12.80
N LYS A 264 56.91 67.54 12.76
CA LYS A 264 57.12 68.71 13.65
C LYS A 264 56.08 69.82 13.40
N MET A 265 55.71 70.08 12.15
CA MET A 265 54.69 71.06 11.80
C MET A 265 53.26 70.63 12.19
N MET A 266 52.98 69.33 12.19
CA MET A 266 51.68 68.79 12.62
C MET A 266 51.54 68.77 14.15
N LEU A 267 52.61 68.45 14.89
CA LEU A 267 52.66 68.55 16.35
C LEU A 267 52.61 70.01 16.86
N GLY A 268 53.08 70.98 16.07
CA GLY A 268 52.94 72.41 16.38
C GLY A 268 51.56 73.03 16.05
N LYS A 269 50.69 72.32 15.32
CA LYS A 269 49.32 72.77 14.96
C LYS A 269 48.24 72.21 15.88
N SER A 270 48.51 71.12 16.61
CA SER A 270 47.60 70.57 17.64
C SER A 270 47.54 71.41 18.92
N ASP A 271 48.54 72.26 19.19
CA ASP A 271 48.56 73.15 20.37
C ASP A 271 47.82 74.49 20.15
N VAL A 272 47.31 74.75 18.94
CA VAL A 272 46.65 76.04 18.58
C VAL A 272 45.13 75.88 18.34
N THR A 273 44.57 74.66 18.35
CA THR A 273 43.16 74.43 17.96
C THR A 273 42.29 73.62 18.94
N ASN A 274 42.69 73.54 20.22
CA ASN A 274 41.85 73.01 21.31
C ASN A 274 42.15 73.88 22.55
N SER A 275 41.30 74.74 23.10
CA SER A 275 39.84 74.74 23.14
C SER A 275 39.36 76.13 23.61
N GLY A 276 38.65 76.84 22.74
CA GLY A 276 37.67 77.84 23.13
C GLY A 276 36.27 77.29 22.83
N GLY A 277 35.44 77.11 23.86
CA GLY A 277 33.96 77.11 23.74
C GLY A 277 33.19 75.79 23.93
N ARG A 278 32.54 75.65 25.10
CA ARG A 278 31.21 75.05 25.40
C ARG A 278 30.75 75.70 26.71
N ARG A 279 29.74 76.60 26.80
CA ARG A 279 28.27 76.39 26.84
C ARG A 279 27.86 75.13 27.60
N ASP A 280 27.51 75.30 28.87
CA ASP A 280 26.12 75.35 29.39
C ASP A 280 26.05 76.36 30.55
#